data_AF-A0A936UPX9-F1
#
_entry.id   AF-A0A936UPX9-F1
#
_cell.length_a   1.000
_cell.length_b   1.000
_cell.length_c   1.000
_cell.angle_alpha   90.00
_cell.angle_beta   90.00
_cell.angle_gamma   90.00
#
_symmetry.space_group_name_H-M   'P 1'
#
loop_
_entity.id
_entity.type
_entity.pdbx_description
1 polymer ?
#
loop_
_entity_poly.entity_id
_entity_poly.type
_entity_poly.pdbx_seq_one_letter_code
_entity_poly.pdbx_strand_id
1 'polypeptide(L)'
;MALVRAAGLAAVLLLAACGRTPVLGPAIGDDARIELAGVPFYPQSAYQCGPAALATVLEHAGVAVTPEQLVSAVYLPEKKGSLQIELVAAARRYGRVPYPINPDLTGLLDTLRAGHPVLVLQNLGIANWPLWHFAVVIGFDARRDEFILRSGTTRREVTSARRFVDTWKRAGNWGLVVLPPGELPPAADRERYLRAVTDMEGVAPPQALREAFTAALARWPDDPWALVGLGNAHYGAGDARAAEAVFRDVLARDPQHRVARNNLAQLLGERGCRAAALELLDGGLALLLTTRERDQLAATRDEIRAAPDVPEPGDCPRAAAAGGIE
;
A
#
# COMPACT_ATOMS: atom_id res chain seq x y z
N MET A 1 35.00 3.86 60.91
CA MET A 1 35.19 4.61 59.65
C MET A 1 35.39 3.73 58.40
N ALA A 2 35.89 2.49 58.49
CA ALA A 2 36.07 1.61 57.33
C ALA A 2 34.75 1.07 56.73
N LEU A 3 33.77 0.71 57.58
CA LEU A 3 32.46 0.20 57.15
C LEU A 3 31.59 1.22 56.41
N VAL A 4 31.69 2.51 56.76
CA VAL A 4 30.95 3.60 56.09
C VAL A 4 31.50 3.89 54.69
N ARG A 5 32.81 3.70 54.48
CA ARG A 5 33.45 3.85 53.15
C ARG A 5 33.13 2.69 52.21
N ALA A 6 32.99 1.46 52.73
CA ALA A 6 32.61 0.30 51.94
C ALA A 6 31.13 0.36 51.47
N ALA A 7 30.22 0.84 52.33
CA ALA A 7 28.82 1.05 51.97
C ALA A 7 28.64 2.17 50.91
N GLY A 8 29.46 3.22 50.97
CA GLY A 8 29.46 4.29 49.97
C GLY A 8 29.92 3.84 48.58
N LEU A 9 30.92 2.96 48.49
CA LEU A 9 31.39 2.42 47.21
C LEU A 9 30.38 1.46 46.57
N ALA A 10 29.69 0.63 47.37
CA ALA A 10 28.66 -0.27 46.88
C ALA A 10 27.42 0.48 46.34
N ALA A 11 27.04 1.59 46.97
CA ALA A 11 25.93 2.44 46.52
C ALA A 11 26.24 3.17 45.19
N VAL A 12 27.50 3.57 44.96
CA VAL A 12 27.94 4.18 43.69
C VAL A 12 28.02 3.14 42.56
N LEU A 13 28.41 1.90 42.85
CA LEU A 13 28.43 0.81 41.87
C LEU A 13 27.02 0.30 41.51
N LEU A 14 26.05 0.37 42.43
CA LEU A 14 24.64 0.04 42.16
C LEU A 14 23.91 1.11 41.35
N LEU A 15 24.36 2.36 41.38
CA LEU A 15 23.82 3.45 40.54
C LEU A 15 24.42 3.48 39.12
N ALA A 16 25.56 2.82 38.90
CA ALA A 16 26.18 2.67 37.58
C ALA A 16 25.55 1.55 36.73
N ALA A 17 24.71 0.69 37.33
CA ALA A 17 24.04 -0.42 36.64
C ALA A 17 22.74 -0.02 35.90
N CYS A 18 22.30 1.24 36.01
CA CYS A 18 21.26 1.81 35.15
C CYS A 18 21.83 2.24 33.79
N GLY A 19 22.68 1.43 33.18
CA GLY A 19 23.00 1.58 31.76
C GLY A 19 21.71 1.35 30.97
N ARG A 20 21.17 2.40 30.35
CA ARG A 20 19.99 2.27 29.48
C ARG A 20 20.33 1.27 28.39
N THR A 21 19.59 0.16 28.33
CA THR A 21 19.70 -0.79 27.25
C THR A 21 19.36 -0.09 25.93
N PRO A 22 20.28 -0.06 24.95
CA PRO A 22 20.03 0.52 23.64
C PRO A 22 18.89 -0.24 22.95
N VAL A 23 18.04 0.49 22.24
CA VAL A 23 16.89 -0.08 21.52
C VAL A 23 17.34 -0.61 20.16
N LEU A 24 18.22 0.10 19.48
CA LEU A 24 18.62 -0.19 18.10
C LEU A 24 19.72 -1.24 18.03
N GLY A 25 20.80 -1.11 18.82
CA GLY A 25 21.95 -2.02 18.81
C GLY A 25 21.57 -3.50 18.79
N PRO A 26 20.70 -3.99 19.70
CA PRO A 26 20.26 -5.39 19.72
C PRO A 26 19.46 -5.83 18.48
N ALA A 27 18.76 -4.92 17.80
CA ALA A 27 17.93 -5.23 16.65
C ALA A 27 18.72 -5.21 15.33
N ILE A 28 19.74 -4.34 15.23
CA ILE A 28 20.36 -4.00 13.94
C ILE A 28 21.89 -3.94 13.94
N GLY A 29 22.52 -4.22 15.08
CA GLY A 29 23.96 -4.09 15.29
C GLY A 29 24.34 -2.66 15.68
N ASP A 30 25.29 -2.54 16.62
CA ASP A 30 25.64 -1.27 17.26
C ASP A 30 26.17 -0.20 16.29
N ASP A 31 26.71 -0.60 15.14
CA ASP A 31 27.35 0.29 14.17
C ASP A 31 26.45 0.71 12.99
N ALA A 32 25.24 0.17 12.92
CA ALA A 32 24.33 0.43 11.80
C ALA A 32 23.82 1.87 11.80
N ARG A 33 23.91 2.53 10.65
CA ARG A 33 23.41 3.90 10.44
C ARG A 33 22.86 4.08 9.03
N ILE A 34 21.72 4.76 8.92
CA ILE A 34 21.10 5.14 7.65
C ILE A 34 20.50 6.53 7.82
N GLU A 35 20.68 7.40 6.84
CA GLU A 35 19.95 8.66 6.74
C GLU A 35 19.64 8.94 5.27
N LEU A 36 18.35 8.92 4.92
CA LEU A 36 17.83 9.25 3.60
C LEU A 36 17.78 10.77 3.44
N ALA A 37 18.96 11.40 3.37
CA ALA A 37 19.10 12.86 3.42
C ALA A 37 18.37 13.59 2.28
N GLY A 38 18.17 12.91 1.14
CA GLY A 38 17.44 13.43 -0.02
C GLY A 38 15.92 13.47 0.14
N VAL A 39 15.35 12.88 1.21
CA VAL A 39 13.90 12.92 1.45
C VAL A 39 13.46 14.39 1.60
N PRO A 40 12.44 14.83 0.84
CA PRO A 40 11.95 16.21 0.86
C PRO A 40 11.56 16.68 2.26
N PHE A 41 11.47 18.01 2.44
CA PHE A 41 11.02 18.58 3.70
C PHE A 41 10.14 19.80 3.45
N TYR A 42 8.94 19.72 4.00
CA TYR A 42 7.98 20.80 4.03
C TYR A 42 7.80 21.28 5.47
N PRO A 43 8.23 22.51 5.81
CA PRO A 43 8.04 23.05 7.16
C PRO A 43 6.55 23.19 7.45
N GLN A 44 6.15 22.77 8.65
CA GLN A 44 4.74 22.61 9.01
C GLN A 44 4.36 23.64 10.07
N SER A 45 3.24 24.34 9.85
CA SER A 45 2.58 25.12 10.89
C SER A 45 1.50 24.29 11.60
N ALA A 46 0.85 24.83 12.64
CA ALA A 46 -0.14 24.08 13.41
C ALA A 46 -1.24 23.49 12.50
N TYR A 47 -1.62 22.23 12.76
CA TYR A 47 -2.67 21.47 12.06
C TYR A 47 -2.36 21.04 10.61
N GLN A 48 -1.11 21.20 10.13
CA GLN A 48 -0.69 20.81 8.76
C GLN A 48 0.23 19.57 8.72
N CYS A 49 0.39 18.85 9.83
CA CYS A 49 1.34 17.73 9.91
C CYS A 49 0.99 16.57 8.96
N GLY A 50 -0.30 16.29 8.75
CA GLY A 50 -0.78 15.28 7.79
C GLY A 50 -0.43 15.61 6.33
N PRO A 51 -0.91 16.73 5.75
CA PRO A 51 -0.62 17.12 4.38
C PRO A 51 0.87 17.20 4.09
N ALA A 52 1.67 17.76 4.99
CA ALA A 52 3.10 17.92 4.76
C ALA A 52 3.90 16.62 4.87
N ALA A 53 3.53 15.74 5.81
CA ALA A 53 4.16 14.43 5.91
C ALA A 53 3.78 13.55 4.70
N LEU A 54 2.54 13.64 4.20
CA LEU A 54 2.13 12.97 2.97
C LEU A 54 2.83 13.53 1.73
N ALA A 55 2.93 14.85 1.58
CA ALA A 55 3.68 15.48 0.49
C ALA A 55 5.13 14.98 0.45
N THR A 56 5.76 14.88 1.62
CA THR A 56 7.14 14.37 1.77
C THR A 56 7.31 12.97 1.19
N VAL A 57 6.41 12.03 1.52
CA VAL A 57 6.52 10.64 1.02
C VAL A 57 6.01 10.47 -0.41
N LEU A 58 5.05 11.29 -0.86
CA LEU A 58 4.59 11.31 -2.25
C LEU A 58 5.67 11.82 -3.20
N GLU A 59 6.37 12.90 -2.83
CA GLU A 59 7.48 13.42 -3.62
C GLU A 59 8.68 12.48 -3.61
N HIS A 60 8.99 11.82 -2.49
CA HIS A 60 9.96 10.73 -2.48
C HIS A 60 9.57 9.58 -3.41
N ALA A 61 8.26 9.28 -3.52
CA ALA A 61 7.72 8.33 -4.49
C ALA A 61 7.56 8.92 -5.91
N GLY A 62 8.18 10.06 -6.21
CA GLY A 62 8.21 10.67 -7.54
C GLY A 62 6.92 11.37 -7.96
N VAL A 63 6.12 11.88 -7.02
CA VAL A 63 4.94 12.73 -7.31
C VAL A 63 5.23 14.16 -6.91
N ALA A 64 5.27 15.08 -7.88
CA ALA A 64 5.37 16.50 -7.58
C ALA A 64 4.04 17.01 -6.97
N VAL A 65 4.03 17.24 -5.66
CA VAL A 65 2.86 17.74 -4.92
C VAL A 65 3.31 18.58 -3.73
N THR A 66 2.53 19.62 -3.40
CA THR A 66 2.77 20.44 -2.21
C THR A 66 1.77 20.13 -1.08
N PRO A 67 2.10 20.43 0.18
CA PRO A 67 1.17 20.28 1.29
C PRO A 67 -0.15 21.03 1.07
N GLU A 68 -0.12 22.22 0.47
CA GLU A 68 -1.29 23.07 0.21
C GLU A 68 -2.29 22.39 -0.73
N GLN A 69 -1.79 21.67 -1.74
CA GLN A 69 -2.62 20.90 -2.67
C GLN A 69 -3.29 19.69 -1.99
N LEU A 70 -2.72 19.21 -0.88
CA LEU A 70 -3.24 18.05 -0.15
C LEU A 70 -4.24 18.42 0.95
N VAL A 71 -4.31 19.69 1.37
CA VAL A 71 -5.18 20.11 2.48
C VAL A 71 -6.62 19.66 2.28
N SER A 72 -7.23 19.93 1.12
CA SER A 72 -8.61 19.54 0.84
C SER A 72 -8.82 18.02 0.77
N ALA A 73 -7.77 17.26 0.51
CA ALA A 73 -7.83 15.80 0.42
C ALA A 73 -7.64 15.10 1.77
N VAL A 74 -6.97 15.72 2.74
CA VAL A 74 -6.58 15.02 3.98
C VAL A 74 -6.85 15.77 5.28
N TYR A 75 -7.19 17.05 5.23
CA TYR A 75 -7.47 17.84 6.44
C TYR A 75 -8.97 17.82 6.77
N LEU A 76 -9.29 17.48 8.02
CA LEU A 76 -10.64 17.51 8.55
C LEU A 76 -10.77 18.65 9.57
N PRO A 77 -11.51 19.73 9.25
CA PRO A 77 -11.69 20.87 10.15
C PRO A 77 -12.25 20.48 11.52
N GLU A 78 -13.22 19.57 11.55
CA GLU A 78 -13.87 19.08 12.78
C GLU A 78 -12.91 18.33 13.71
N LYS A 79 -11.87 17.70 13.15
CA LYS A 79 -10.82 17.01 13.90
C LYS A 79 -9.57 17.86 14.10
N LYS A 80 -9.55 19.07 13.51
CA LYS A 80 -8.39 19.97 13.48
C LYS A 80 -7.11 19.23 13.08
N GLY A 81 -7.19 18.33 12.09
CA GLY A 81 -6.08 17.47 11.71
C GLY A 81 -6.44 16.47 10.62
N SER A 82 -5.51 15.56 10.34
CA SER A 82 -5.68 14.50 9.35
C SER A 82 -5.89 13.15 10.00
N LEU A 83 -6.56 12.23 9.29
CA LEU A 83 -6.70 10.85 9.70
C LEU A 83 -5.86 9.94 8.81
N GLN A 84 -5.42 8.81 9.36
CA GLN A 84 -4.64 7.78 8.64
C GLN A 84 -5.34 7.34 7.35
N ILE A 85 -6.67 7.12 7.42
CA ILE A 85 -7.47 6.68 6.28
C ILE A 85 -7.47 7.70 5.13
N GLU A 86 -7.49 8.99 5.42
CA GLU A 86 -7.43 10.04 4.41
C GLU A 86 -6.06 10.12 3.75
N LEU A 87 -4.98 9.96 4.53
CA LEU A 87 -3.62 9.92 3.98
C LEU A 87 -3.43 8.73 3.03
N VAL A 88 -3.96 7.56 3.43
CA VAL A 88 -3.96 6.35 2.60
C VAL A 88 -4.81 6.57 1.33
N ALA A 89 -6.02 7.10 1.45
CA ALA A 89 -6.90 7.36 0.31
C ALA A 89 -6.31 8.37 -0.67
N ALA A 90 -5.70 9.45 -0.16
CA ALA A 90 -5.01 10.44 -0.98
C ALA A 90 -3.83 9.82 -1.73
N ALA A 91 -2.99 9.01 -1.09
CA ALA A 91 -1.87 8.34 -1.77
C ALA A 91 -2.33 7.51 -2.99
N ARG A 92 -3.47 6.81 -2.88
CA ARG A 92 -4.07 6.03 -3.98
C ARG A 92 -4.50 6.93 -5.14
N ARG A 93 -5.12 8.07 -4.86
CA ARG A 93 -5.51 9.07 -5.87
C ARG A 93 -4.32 9.61 -6.66
N TYR A 94 -3.16 9.70 -6.03
CA TYR A 94 -1.90 10.08 -6.68
C TYR A 94 -1.19 8.90 -7.38
N GLY A 95 -1.85 7.75 -7.52
CA GLY A 95 -1.31 6.59 -8.23
C GLY A 95 -0.11 5.93 -7.55
N ARG A 96 0.02 6.10 -6.23
CA ARG A 96 1.06 5.45 -5.42
C ARG A 96 0.44 4.37 -4.55
N VAL A 97 1.21 3.33 -4.24
CA VAL A 97 0.77 2.19 -3.44
C VAL A 97 1.02 2.51 -1.96
N PRO A 98 -0.02 2.80 -1.16
CA PRO A 98 0.14 2.96 0.29
C PRO A 98 0.20 1.58 0.96
N TYR A 99 1.38 1.17 1.40
CA TYR A 99 1.59 -0.12 2.04
C TYR A 99 1.82 0.05 3.55
N PRO A 100 0.95 -0.52 4.41
CA PRO A 100 1.18 -0.54 5.86
C PRO A 100 2.36 -1.46 6.20
N ILE A 101 3.40 -0.88 6.82
CA ILE A 101 4.56 -1.66 7.29
C ILE A 101 4.15 -2.61 8.41
N ASN A 102 5.01 -3.59 8.73
CA ASN A 102 4.80 -4.36 9.96
C ASN A 102 4.83 -3.38 11.16
N PRO A 103 3.85 -3.46 12.09
CA PRO A 103 3.67 -2.50 13.18
C PRO A 103 4.66 -2.75 14.33
N ASP A 104 5.94 -2.90 14.00
CA ASP A 104 7.03 -3.18 14.91
C ASP A 104 8.34 -2.54 14.44
N LEU A 105 9.34 -2.57 15.32
CA LEU A 105 10.65 -1.99 15.06
C LEU A 105 11.33 -2.61 13.83
N THR A 106 11.18 -3.91 13.61
CA THR A 106 11.79 -4.62 12.49
C THR A 106 11.23 -4.11 11.16
N GLY A 107 9.90 -4.00 11.04
CA GLY A 107 9.23 -3.46 9.86
C GLY A 107 9.68 -2.04 9.51
N LEU A 108 9.85 -1.19 10.52
CA LEU A 108 10.37 0.17 10.33
C LEU A 108 11.81 0.16 9.82
N LEU A 109 12.69 -0.61 10.47
CA LEU A 109 14.12 -0.62 10.15
C LEU A 109 14.40 -1.26 8.78
N ASP A 110 13.68 -2.32 8.43
CA ASP A 110 13.82 -2.98 7.11
C ASP A 110 13.31 -2.07 5.99
N THR A 111 12.24 -1.32 6.22
CA THR A 111 11.72 -0.32 5.26
C THR A 111 12.73 0.81 5.02
N LEU A 112 13.34 1.33 6.09
CA LEU A 112 14.40 2.35 5.98
C LEU A 112 15.65 1.81 5.27
N ARG A 113 16.04 0.57 5.54
CA ARG A 113 17.16 -0.11 4.86
C ARG A 113 16.93 -0.32 3.38
N ALA A 114 15.69 -0.54 2.98
CA ALA A 114 15.29 -0.61 1.58
C ALA A 114 15.27 0.77 0.88
N GLY A 115 15.58 1.86 1.59
CA GLY A 115 15.65 3.20 1.01
C GLY A 115 14.32 3.95 1.02
N HIS A 116 13.32 3.45 1.76
CA HIS A 116 12.01 4.07 1.83
C HIS A 116 11.79 4.79 3.16
N PRO A 117 11.47 6.10 3.15
CA PRO A 117 11.04 6.80 4.35
C PRO A 117 9.67 6.29 4.81
N VAL A 118 9.43 6.33 6.12
CA VAL A 118 8.18 5.81 6.70
C VAL A 118 7.39 6.95 7.32
N LEU A 119 6.19 7.16 6.79
CA LEU A 119 5.19 8.04 7.39
C LEU A 119 4.63 7.37 8.65
N VAL A 120 4.77 8.01 9.81
CA VAL A 120 4.34 7.46 11.10
C VAL A 120 3.40 8.41 11.82
N LEU A 121 2.56 7.85 12.70
CA LEU A 121 1.78 8.61 13.66
C LEU A 121 2.40 8.43 15.04
N GLN A 122 2.60 9.53 15.76
CA GLN A 122 3.06 9.51 17.14
C GLN A 122 2.04 10.18 18.05
N ASN A 123 1.95 9.72 19.29
CA ASN A 123 1.34 10.48 20.36
C ASN A 123 2.46 11.05 21.24
N LEU A 124 2.76 12.33 21.04
CA LEU A 124 3.80 13.07 21.77
C LEU A 124 3.34 13.52 23.16
N GLY A 125 2.05 13.35 23.46
CA GLY A 125 1.43 13.68 24.74
C GLY A 125 1.50 12.54 25.76
N ILE A 126 0.75 12.71 26.84
CA ILE A 126 0.58 11.72 27.91
C ILE A 126 -0.82 11.11 27.84
N ALA A 127 -1.06 9.98 28.54
CA ALA A 127 -2.27 9.18 28.37
C ALA A 127 -3.59 9.99 28.42
N ASN A 128 -3.71 10.94 29.37
CA ASN A 128 -4.93 11.73 29.56
C ASN A 128 -5.00 13.00 28.66
N TRP A 129 -3.92 13.32 27.95
CA TRP A 129 -3.79 14.53 27.13
C TRP A 129 -3.00 14.19 25.86
N PRO A 130 -3.62 13.50 24.89
CA PRO A 130 -2.92 13.06 23.69
C PRO A 130 -2.52 14.26 22.82
N LEU A 131 -1.35 14.16 22.19
CA LEU A 131 -0.89 15.09 21.16
C LEU A 131 -0.48 14.28 19.93
N TRP A 132 -1.43 14.15 19.00
CA TRP A 132 -1.24 13.40 17.76
C TRP A 132 -0.38 14.16 16.77
N HIS A 133 0.62 13.47 16.21
CA HIS A 133 1.61 14.10 15.35
C HIS A 133 2.06 13.15 14.24
N PHE A 134 1.88 13.55 12.99
CA PHE A 134 2.47 12.84 11.85
C PHE A 134 3.91 13.32 11.64
N ALA A 135 4.80 12.37 11.38
CA ALA A 135 6.19 12.64 11.02
C ALA A 135 6.66 11.62 9.97
N VAL A 136 7.79 11.88 9.33
CA VAL A 136 8.40 10.94 8.39
C VAL A 136 9.76 10.53 8.94
N VAL A 137 9.91 9.24 9.26
CA VAL A 137 11.20 8.67 9.66
C VAL A 137 12.05 8.50 8.42
N ILE A 138 13.28 9.01 8.45
CA ILE A 138 14.21 8.98 7.31
C ILE A 138 15.52 8.28 7.64
N GLY A 139 15.72 7.86 8.89
CA GLY A 139 17.00 7.29 9.29
C GLY A 139 17.10 6.94 10.76
N PHE A 140 18.20 6.30 11.09
CA PHE A 140 18.59 5.92 12.44
C PHE A 140 20.12 5.90 12.56
N ASP A 141 20.61 6.03 13.80
CA ASP A 141 22.01 5.81 14.19
C ASP A 141 22.02 4.90 15.41
N ALA A 142 22.43 3.64 15.23
CA ALA A 142 22.45 2.64 16.30
C ALA A 142 23.53 2.93 17.35
N ARG A 143 24.65 3.57 16.97
CA ARG A 143 25.72 3.95 17.92
C ARG A 143 25.23 5.00 18.89
N ARG A 144 24.40 5.91 18.41
CA ARG A 144 23.79 6.99 19.21
C ARG A 144 22.44 6.61 19.82
N ASP A 145 21.89 5.46 19.43
CA ASP A 145 20.54 5.01 19.77
C ASP A 145 19.46 6.05 19.45
N GLU A 146 19.47 6.55 18.20
CA GLU A 146 18.65 7.68 17.73
C GLU A 146 17.90 7.38 16.43
N PHE A 147 16.71 7.98 16.28
CA PHE A 147 16.00 8.11 15.00
C PHE A 147 16.07 9.54 14.48
N ILE A 148 16.02 9.67 13.15
CA ILE A 148 16.06 10.93 12.42
C ILE A 148 14.76 11.07 11.62
N LEU A 149 14.10 12.22 11.74
CA LEU A 149 12.78 12.48 11.15
C LEU A 149 12.73 13.81 10.39
N ARG A 150 11.81 13.89 9.42
CA ARG A 150 11.17 15.15 9.00
C ARG A 150 9.97 15.40 9.89
N SER A 151 9.97 16.50 10.66
CA SER A 151 8.93 16.74 11.67
C SER A 151 8.76 18.23 11.99
N GLY A 152 7.52 18.72 11.94
CA GLY A 152 7.19 20.10 12.32
C GLY A 152 7.94 21.13 11.46
N THR A 153 8.57 22.11 12.10
CA THR A 153 9.44 23.10 11.44
C THR A 153 10.90 22.67 11.36
N THR A 154 11.26 21.51 11.94
CA THR A 154 12.63 20.99 11.96
C THR A 154 12.87 20.02 10.80
N ARG A 155 13.75 20.41 9.87
CA ARG A 155 14.15 19.56 8.75
C ARG A 155 14.77 18.23 9.20
N ARG A 156 15.66 18.28 10.19
CA ARG A 156 16.38 17.11 10.71
C ARG A 156 16.13 17.01 12.21
N GLU A 157 14.98 16.45 12.56
CA GLU A 157 14.62 16.21 13.96
C GLU A 157 15.30 14.92 14.42
N VAL A 158 16.08 14.99 15.49
CA VAL A 158 16.75 13.83 16.09
C VAL A 158 16.12 13.55 17.44
N THR A 159 15.79 12.28 17.69
CA THR A 159 15.21 11.84 18.96
C THR A 159 15.79 10.50 19.38
N SER A 160 15.91 10.28 20.69
CA SER A 160 16.33 8.96 21.20
C SER A 160 15.37 7.86 20.74
N ALA A 161 15.91 6.69 20.42
CA ALA A 161 15.17 5.55 19.92
C ALA A 161 14.07 5.11 20.90
N ARG A 162 14.37 5.14 22.20
CA ARG A 162 13.39 4.87 23.25
C ARG A 162 12.19 5.84 23.20
N ARG A 163 12.44 7.15 23.16
CA ARG A 163 11.36 8.15 23.10
C ARG A 163 10.51 7.98 21.83
N PHE A 164 11.15 7.75 20.69
CA PHE A 164 10.44 7.47 19.45
C PHE A 164 9.53 6.25 19.60
N VAL A 165 10.09 5.10 20.00
CA VAL A 165 9.34 3.84 20.13
C VAL A 165 8.19 3.98 21.13
N ASP A 166 8.39 4.66 22.26
CA ASP A 166 7.34 4.84 23.27
C ASP A 166 6.17 5.71 22.75
N THR A 167 6.46 6.77 22.00
CA THR A 167 5.44 7.67 21.42
C THR A 167 4.74 7.06 20.20
N TRP A 168 5.45 6.22 19.45
CA TRP A 168 4.91 5.45 18.34
C TRP A 168 4.00 4.30 18.81
N LYS A 169 4.38 3.59 19.88
CA LYS A 169 3.55 2.56 20.53
C LYS A 169 2.21 3.09 21.00
N ARG A 170 2.17 4.30 21.55
CA ARG A 170 0.90 4.97 21.94
C ARG A 170 -0.04 5.23 20.77
N ALA A 171 0.48 5.24 19.55
CA ALA A 171 -0.28 5.37 18.31
C ALA A 171 -0.49 4.02 17.59
N GLY A 172 -0.30 2.90 18.31
CA GLY A 172 -0.48 1.55 17.76
C GLY A 172 0.59 1.12 16.77
N ASN A 173 1.80 1.72 16.82
CA ASN A 173 2.88 1.49 15.87
C ASN A 173 2.46 1.67 14.40
N TRP A 174 1.55 2.61 14.14
CA TRP A 174 1.10 2.85 12.77
C TRP A 174 2.24 3.45 11.93
N GLY A 175 2.53 2.80 10.80
CA GLY A 175 3.50 3.26 9.82
C GLY A 175 3.04 2.91 8.41
N LEU A 176 3.33 3.79 7.47
CA LEU A 176 2.97 3.66 6.07
C LEU A 176 4.19 3.97 5.21
N VAL A 177 4.48 3.09 4.25
CA VAL A 177 5.34 3.42 3.12
C VAL A 177 4.47 3.72 1.90
N VAL A 178 4.86 4.74 1.13
CA VAL A 178 4.19 5.11 -0.12
C VAL A 178 5.16 4.79 -1.25
N LEU A 179 4.78 3.86 -2.12
CA LEU A 179 5.66 3.31 -3.16
C LEU A 179 5.22 3.75 -4.55
N PRO A 180 6.16 3.97 -5.49
CA PRO A 180 5.87 3.89 -6.91
C PRO A 180 5.16 2.56 -7.22
N PRO A 181 4.17 2.53 -8.12
CA PRO A 181 3.40 1.32 -8.37
C PRO A 181 4.25 0.17 -8.92
N GLY A 182 5.34 0.43 -9.63
CA GLY A 182 6.27 -0.62 -10.08
C GLY A 182 7.14 -1.27 -8.98
N GLU A 183 7.01 -0.86 -7.72
CA GLU A 183 7.87 -1.31 -6.62
C GLU A 183 7.09 -2.11 -5.55
N LEU A 184 7.82 -2.97 -4.84
CA LEU A 184 7.31 -3.74 -3.70
C LEU A 184 8.06 -3.32 -2.42
N PRO A 185 7.40 -3.36 -1.26
CA PRO A 185 8.07 -3.14 0.02
C PRO A 185 9.08 -4.28 0.31
N PRO A 186 10.06 -4.06 1.20
CA PRO A 186 10.93 -5.14 1.64
C PRO A 186 10.12 -6.24 2.34
N ALA A 187 10.49 -7.50 2.09
CA ALA A 187 9.79 -8.68 2.59
C ALA A 187 8.27 -8.61 2.36
N ALA A 188 7.86 -8.16 1.16
CA ALA A 188 6.45 -7.97 0.81
C ALA A 188 5.60 -9.18 1.16
N ASP A 189 4.60 -8.95 2.02
CA ASP A 189 3.51 -9.90 2.25
C ASP A 189 2.53 -9.86 1.08
N ARG A 190 2.22 -11.04 0.51
CA ARG A 190 1.39 -11.19 -0.69
C ARG A 190 0.00 -10.61 -0.50
N GLU A 191 -0.71 -11.05 0.55
CA GLU A 191 -2.09 -10.65 0.75
C GLU A 191 -2.19 -9.15 1.03
N ARG A 192 -1.30 -8.62 1.86
CA ARG A 192 -1.28 -7.20 2.19
C ARG A 192 -0.96 -6.32 0.98
N TYR A 193 -0.02 -6.75 0.13
CA TYR A 193 0.33 -5.98 -1.06
C TYR A 193 -0.83 -5.98 -2.06
N LEU A 194 -1.39 -7.15 -2.38
CA LEU A 194 -2.53 -7.25 -3.29
C LEU A 194 -3.73 -6.47 -2.77
N ARG A 195 -4.01 -6.51 -1.47
CA ARG A 195 -5.05 -5.65 -0.86
C ARG A 195 -4.77 -4.17 -1.06
N ALA A 196 -3.54 -3.72 -0.85
CA ALA A 196 -3.15 -2.32 -1.05
C ALA A 196 -3.34 -1.86 -2.50
N VAL A 197 -3.05 -2.74 -3.47
CA VAL A 197 -3.22 -2.47 -4.91
C VAL A 197 -4.68 -2.54 -5.33
N THR A 198 -5.44 -3.56 -4.90
CA THR A 198 -6.89 -3.66 -5.19
C THR A 198 -7.65 -2.46 -4.62
N ASP A 199 -7.26 -1.96 -3.45
CA ASP A 199 -7.87 -0.75 -2.88
C ASP A 199 -7.62 0.52 -3.71
N MET A 200 -6.71 0.50 -4.69
CA MET A 200 -6.49 1.59 -5.65
C MET A 200 -7.46 1.53 -6.84
N GLU A 201 -8.15 0.41 -7.07
CA GLU A 201 -9.09 0.25 -8.18
C GLU A 201 -10.23 1.29 -8.11
N GLY A 202 -10.61 1.83 -9.26
CA GLY A 202 -11.64 2.89 -9.36
C GLY A 202 -11.20 4.28 -8.87
N VAL A 203 -9.98 4.42 -8.33
CA VAL A 203 -9.48 5.69 -7.78
C VAL A 203 -8.14 6.10 -8.40
N ALA A 204 -7.22 5.16 -8.58
CA ALA A 204 -5.91 5.42 -9.18
C ALA A 204 -5.97 5.44 -10.72
N PRO A 205 -5.01 6.10 -11.40
CA PRO A 205 -4.87 6.01 -12.84
C PRO A 205 -4.67 4.54 -13.30
N PRO A 206 -5.29 4.10 -14.41
CA PRO A 206 -5.13 2.73 -14.91
C PRO A 206 -3.67 2.29 -15.12
N GLN A 207 -2.82 3.23 -15.52
CA GLN A 207 -1.39 2.99 -15.67
C GLN A 207 -0.71 2.56 -14.36
N ALA A 208 -1.07 3.18 -13.24
CA ALA A 208 -0.51 2.83 -11.93
C ALA A 208 -0.97 1.43 -11.49
N LEU A 209 -2.23 1.07 -11.75
CA LEU A 209 -2.72 -0.29 -11.47
C LEU A 209 -1.99 -1.33 -12.32
N ARG A 210 -1.75 -1.04 -13.60
CA ARG A 210 -1.00 -1.93 -14.48
C ARG A 210 0.43 -2.15 -13.98
N GLU A 211 1.13 -1.09 -13.61
CA GLU A 211 2.48 -1.18 -13.04
C GLU A 211 2.49 -1.99 -11.73
N ALA A 212 1.52 -1.76 -10.84
CA ALA A 212 1.42 -2.46 -9.56
C ALA A 212 1.09 -3.94 -9.69
N PHE A 213 0.14 -4.32 -10.53
CA PHE A 213 -0.14 -5.74 -10.78
C PHE A 213 1.00 -6.41 -11.55
N THR A 214 1.68 -5.71 -12.45
CA THR A 214 2.88 -6.24 -13.13
C THR A 214 4.00 -6.51 -12.11
N ALA A 215 4.24 -5.59 -11.18
CA ALA A 215 5.22 -5.78 -10.11
C ALA A 215 4.83 -6.95 -9.18
N ALA A 216 3.54 -7.07 -8.83
CA ALA A 216 3.02 -8.21 -8.07
C ALA A 216 3.30 -9.54 -8.79
N LEU A 217 3.02 -9.62 -10.10
CA LEU A 217 3.22 -10.82 -10.90
C LEU A 217 4.70 -11.15 -11.12
N ALA A 218 5.59 -10.14 -11.13
CA ALA A 218 7.03 -10.41 -11.12
C ALA A 218 7.47 -11.15 -9.83
N ARG A 219 6.79 -10.92 -8.71
CA ARG A 219 7.07 -11.58 -7.42
C ARG A 219 6.27 -12.87 -7.19
N TRP A 220 5.03 -12.91 -7.68
CA TRP A 220 4.07 -14.00 -7.55
C TRP A 220 3.42 -14.29 -8.93
N PRO A 221 4.11 -15.00 -9.83
CA PRO A 221 3.72 -15.13 -11.24
C PRO A 221 2.37 -15.80 -11.51
N ASP A 222 1.94 -16.67 -10.59
CA ASP A 222 0.73 -17.47 -10.75
C ASP A 222 -0.41 -17.01 -9.81
N ASP A 223 -0.31 -15.81 -9.24
CA ASP A 223 -1.37 -15.31 -8.36
C ASP A 223 -2.63 -14.95 -9.16
N PRO A 224 -3.77 -15.64 -8.94
CA PRO A 224 -4.96 -15.45 -9.76
C PRO A 224 -5.59 -14.06 -9.59
N TRP A 225 -5.47 -13.45 -8.40
CA TRP A 225 -6.00 -12.11 -8.15
C TRP A 225 -5.15 -11.06 -8.85
N ALA A 226 -3.83 -11.22 -8.86
CA ALA A 226 -2.94 -10.32 -9.57
C ALA A 226 -3.13 -10.41 -11.10
N LEU A 227 -3.34 -11.62 -11.65
CA LEU A 227 -3.61 -11.80 -13.08
C LEU A 227 -4.93 -11.13 -13.49
N VAL A 228 -6.02 -11.37 -12.75
CA VAL A 228 -7.31 -10.72 -13.01
C VAL A 228 -7.20 -9.20 -12.85
N GLY A 229 -6.51 -8.74 -11.81
CA GLY A 229 -6.23 -7.33 -11.58
C GLY A 229 -5.47 -6.67 -12.73
N LEU A 230 -4.46 -7.35 -13.29
CA LEU A 230 -3.74 -6.88 -14.48
C LEU A 230 -4.68 -6.77 -15.69
N GLY A 231 -5.53 -7.76 -15.92
CA GLY A 231 -6.53 -7.72 -17.00
C GLY A 231 -7.50 -6.54 -16.84
N ASN A 232 -7.98 -6.30 -15.62
CA ASN A 232 -8.82 -5.14 -15.31
C ASN A 232 -8.08 -3.82 -15.51
N ALA A 233 -6.79 -3.75 -15.18
CA ALA A 233 -5.97 -2.56 -15.38
C ALA A 233 -5.77 -2.24 -16.87
N HIS A 234 -5.53 -3.26 -17.71
CA HIS A 234 -5.51 -3.08 -19.16
C HIS A 234 -6.86 -2.62 -19.71
N TYR A 235 -7.95 -3.22 -19.24
CA TYR A 235 -9.31 -2.84 -19.64
C TYR A 235 -9.60 -1.37 -19.28
N GLY A 236 -9.32 -0.96 -18.04
CA GLY A 236 -9.48 0.42 -17.59
C GLY A 236 -8.57 1.43 -18.30
N ALA A 237 -7.45 0.97 -18.88
CA ALA A 237 -6.57 1.78 -19.71
C ALA A 237 -7.04 1.89 -21.18
N GLY A 238 -8.13 1.21 -21.55
CA GLY A 238 -8.64 1.13 -22.93
C GLY A 238 -7.87 0.14 -23.82
N ASP A 239 -6.96 -0.66 -23.23
CA ASP A 239 -6.17 -1.66 -23.95
C ASP A 239 -6.92 -3.00 -23.99
N ALA A 240 -8.02 -3.02 -24.74
CA ALA A 240 -8.92 -4.17 -24.82
C ALA A 240 -8.20 -5.45 -25.31
N ARG A 241 -7.22 -5.32 -26.22
CA ARG A 241 -6.46 -6.48 -26.72
C ARG A 241 -5.60 -7.11 -25.64
N ALA A 242 -4.88 -6.31 -24.86
CA ALA A 242 -4.08 -6.85 -23.77
C ALA A 242 -4.94 -7.42 -22.64
N ALA A 243 -6.06 -6.76 -22.30
CA ALA A 243 -7.00 -7.26 -21.31
C ALA A 243 -7.57 -8.63 -21.71
N GLU A 244 -8.01 -8.77 -22.96
CA GLU A 244 -8.49 -10.03 -23.52
C GLU A 244 -7.42 -11.13 -23.46
N ALA A 245 -6.18 -10.83 -23.84
CA ALA A 245 -5.07 -11.78 -23.76
C ALA A 245 -4.82 -12.27 -22.32
N VAL A 246 -4.86 -11.35 -21.34
CA VAL A 246 -4.70 -11.71 -19.92
C VAL A 246 -5.86 -12.57 -19.43
N PHE A 247 -7.12 -12.21 -19.72
CA PHE A 247 -8.25 -13.02 -19.28
C PHE A 247 -8.27 -14.40 -19.95
N ARG A 248 -7.85 -14.52 -21.22
CA ARG A 248 -7.65 -15.81 -21.87
C ARG A 248 -6.57 -16.65 -21.18
N ASP A 249 -5.43 -16.06 -20.80
CA ASP A 249 -4.39 -16.77 -20.05
C ASP A 249 -4.90 -17.28 -18.70
N VAL A 250 -5.67 -16.46 -17.97
CA VAL A 250 -6.32 -16.90 -16.72
C VAL A 250 -7.23 -18.10 -16.96
N LEU A 251 -8.06 -18.07 -18.00
CA LEU A 251 -8.98 -19.16 -18.32
C LEU A 251 -8.29 -20.39 -18.90
N ALA A 252 -7.13 -20.25 -19.53
CA ALA A 252 -6.31 -21.38 -19.96
C ALA A 252 -5.75 -22.15 -18.74
N ARG A 253 -5.40 -21.44 -17.67
CA ARG A 253 -4.85 -22.01 -16.43
C ARG A 253 -5.92 -22.53 -15.48
N ASP A 254 -6.98 -21.75 -15.29
CA ASP A 254 -8.17 -22.11 -14.53
C ASP A 254 -9.41 -21.87 -15.40
N PRO A 255 -9.84 -22.91 -16.14
CA PRO A 255 -11.03 -22.81 -16.95
C PRO A 255 -12.24 -22.37 -16.15
N GLN A 256 -12.34 -22.69 -14.85
CA GLN A 256 -13.50 -22.38 -14.01
C GLN A 256 -13.43 -20.99 -13.35
N HIS A 257 -12.44 -20.16 -13.68
CA HIS A 257 -12.24 -18.86 -13.05
C HIS A 257 -13.36 -17.87 -13.37
N ARG A 258 -14.31 -17.71 -12.44
CA ARG A 258 -15.58 -16.98 -12.64
C ARG A 258 -15.38 -15.50 -12.99
N VAL A 259 -14.45 -14.81 -12.31
CA VAL A 259 -14.22 -13.38 -12.54
C VAL A 259 -13.63 -13.14 -13.94
N ALA A 260 -12.60 -13.87 -14.33
CA ALA A 260 -12.03 -13.80 -15.68
C ALA A 260 -13.05 -14.14 -16.77
N ARG A 261 -13.94 -15.15 -16.56
CA ARG A 261 -15.03 -15.44 -17.49
C ARG A 261 -15.96 -14.25 -17.67
N ASN A 262 -16.40 -13.65 -16.56
CA ASN A 262 -17.29 -12.49 -16.58
C ASN A 262 -16.63 -11.30 -17.30
N ASN A 263 -15.37 -11.01 -16.98
CA ASN A 263 -14.66 -9.86 -17.52
C ASN A 263 -14.32 -10.04 -19.02
N LEU A 264 -13.97 -11.26 -19.44
CA LEU A 264 -13.78 -11.56 -20.86
C LEU A 264 -15.11 -11.47 -21.63
N ALA A 265 -16.21 -11.96 -21.06
CA ALA A 265 -17.52 -11.87 -21.68
C ALA A 265 -17.98 -10.42 -21.83
N GLN A 266 -17.81 -9.59 -20.80
CA GLN A 266 -18.09 -8.15 -20.87
C GLN A 266 -17.31 -7.50 -22.02
N LEU A 267 -15.99 -7.73 -22.07
CA LEU A 267 -15.11 -7.18 -23.10
C LEU A 267 -15.53 -7.61 -24.51
N LEU A 268 -15.89 -8.88 -24.70
CA LEU A 268 -16.38 -9.39 -25.98
C LEU A 268 -17.74 -8.80 -26.36
N GLY A 269 -18.64 -8.64 -25.39
CA GLY A 269 -19.94 -7.98 -25.58
C GLY A 269 -19.80 -6.54 -26.05
N GLU A 270 -18.90 -5.77 -25.45
CA GLU A 270 -18.60 -4.38 -25.85
C GLU A 270 -18.00 -4.28 -27.26
N ARG A 271 -17.31 -5.32 -27.72
CA ARG A 271 -16.81 -5.41 -29.11
C ARG A 271 -17.88 -5.89 -30.11
N GLY A 272 -19.07 -6.26 -29.65
CA GLY A 272 -20.13 -6.81 -30.50
C GLY A 272 -19.98 -8.32 -30.77
N CYS A 273 -19.08 -9.02 -30.10
CA CYS A 273 -18.93 -10.48 -30.18
C CYS A 273 -19.91 -11.17 -29.23
N ARG A 274 -21.20 -10.94 -29.46
CA ARG A 274 -22.31 -11.34 -28.60
C ARG A 274 -22.39 -12.85 -28.37
N ALA A 275 -22.22 -13.66 -29.41
CA ALA A 275 -22.31 -15.11 -29.32
C ALA A 275 -21.22 -15.68 -28.40
N ALA A 276 -19.96 -15.28 -28.62
CA ALA A 276 -18.82 -15.71 -27.80
C ALA A 276 -18.95 -15.25 -26.34
N ALA A 277 -19.44 -14.02 -26.12
CA ALA A 277 -19.67 -13.49 -24.79
C ALA A 277 -20.74 -14.30 -24.02
N LEU A 278 -21.86 -14.63 -24.67
CA LEU A 278 -22.94 -15.40 -24.05
C LEU A 278 -22.51 -16.84 -23.73
N GLU A 279 -21.68 -17.47 -24.58
CA GLU A 279 -21.14 -18.80 -24.30
C GLU A 279 -20.31 -18.83 -23.02
N LEU A 280 -19.42 -17.85 -22.82
CA LEU A 280 -18.62 -17.75 -21.59
C LEU A 280 -19.49 -17.62 -20.35
N LEU A 281 -20.54 -16.83 -20.42
CA LEU A 281 -21.45 -16.56 -19.31
C LEU A 281 -22.32 -17.78 -18.99
N ASP A 282 -22.87 -18.44 -20.02
CA ASP A 282 -23.66 -19.65 -19.84
C ASP A 282 -22.80 -20.80 -19.29
N GLY A 283 -21.55 -20.95 -19.76
CA GLY A 283 -20.58 -21.87 -19.18
C GLY A 283 -20.19 -21.52 -17.73
N GLY A 284 -20.10 -20.23 -17.40
CA GLY A 284 -19.93 -19.71 -16.04
C GLY A 284 -21.09 -20.08 -15.10
N LEU A 285 -22.32 -19.87 -15.57
CA LEU A 285 -23.55 -20.12 -14.80
C LEU A 285 -23.84 -21.59 -14.53
N ALA A 286 -23.24 -22.49 -15.30
CA ALA A 286 -23.28 -23.94 -15.09
C ALA A 286 -22.36 -24.43 -13.95
N LEU A 287 -21.46 -23.59 -13.43
CA LEU A 287 -20.60 -23.94 -12.30
C LEU A 287 -21.36 -23.92 -10.97
N LEU A 288 -20.74 -24.50 -9.93
CA LEU A 288 -21.13 -24.22 -8.55
C LEU A 288 -20.81 -22.75 -8.26
N LEU A 289 -21.80 -21.96 -7.85
CA LEU A 289 -21.67 -20.52 -7.63
C LEU A 289 -22.27 -20.12 -6.28
N THR A 290 -21.65 -19.16 -5.61
CA THR A 290 -22.32 -18.37 -4.58
C THR A 290 -23.44 -17.52 -5.20
N THR A 291 -24.38 -17.05 -4.39
CA THR A 291 -25.44 -16.13 -4.85
C THR A 291 -24.85 -14.91 -5.54
N ARG A 292 -23.84 -14.27 -4.92
CA ARG A 292 -23.19 -13.08 -5.47
C ARG A 292 -22.56 -13.33 -6.84
N GLU A 293 -21.83 -14.45 -7.02
CA GLU A 293 -21.21 -14.77 -8.31
C GLU A 293 -22.26 -15.04 -9.39
N ARG A 294 -23.34 -15.75 -9.03
CA ARG A 294 -24.46 -16.01 -9.94
C ARG A 294 -25.12 -14.71 -10.40
N ASP A 295 -25.40 -13.81 -9.46
CA ASP A 295 -26.02 -12.54 -9.76
C ASP A 295 -25.14 -11.68 -10.68
N GLN A 296 -23.81 -11.68 -10.45
CA GLN A 296 -22.87 -10.93 -11.28
C GLN A 296 -22.80 -11.47 -12.72
N LEU A 297 -22.64 -12.78 -12.89
CA LEU A 297 -22.64 -13.42 -14.22
C LEU A 297 -23.99 -13.24 -14.95
N ALA A 298 -25.10 -13.38 -14.23
CA ALA A 298 -26.43 -13.21 -14.80
C ALA A 298 -26.69 -11.77 -15.24
N ALA A 299 -26.28 -10.77 -14.44
CA ALA A 299 -26.42 -9.37 -14.78
C ALA A 299 -25.68 -9.02 -16.08
N THR A 300 -24.40 -9.39 -16.20
CA THR A 300 -23.62 -9.16 -17.43
C THR A 300 -24.26 -9.88 -18.64
N ARG A 301 -24.78 -11.09 -18.45
CA ARG A 301 -25.46 -11.83 -19.52
C ARG A 301 -26.74 -11.15 -19.98
N ASP A 302 -27.54 -10.66 -19.05
CA ASP A 302 -28.82 -10.03 -19.35
C ASP A 302 -28.59 -8.65 -20.01
N GLU A 303 -27.53 -7.91 -19.61
CA GLU A 303 -27.06 -6.70 -20.31
C GLU A 303 -26.68 -6.98 -21.77
N ILE A 304 -25.86 -8.00 -22.02
CA ILE A 304 -25.44 -8.39 -23.38
C ILE A 304 -26.62 -8.89 -24.22
N ARG A 305 -27.61 -9.56 -23.60
CA ARG A 305 -28.83 -10.00 -24.29
C ARG A 305 -29.70 -8.83 -24.71
N ALA A 306 -29.79 -7.79 -23.88
CA ALA A 306 -30.58 -6.60 -24.13
C ALA A 306 -29.97 -5.65 -25.18
N ALA A 307 -28.68 -5.77 -25.46
CA ALA A 307 -28.01 -4.99 -26.51
C ALA A 307 -28.62 -5.27 -27.90
N PRO A 308 -28.70 -4.26 -28.80
CA PRO A 308 -29.22 -4.43 -30.15
C PRO A 308 -28.52 -5.53 -30.93
N ASP A 309 -29.30 -6.32 -31.68
CA ASP A 309 -28.77 -7.40 -32.52
C ASP A 309 -28.15 -6.81 -33.80
N VAL A 310 -26.84 -6.62 -33.77
CA VAL A 310 -26.02 -6.09 -34.87
C VAL A 310 -25.13 -7.23 -35.39
N PRO A 311 -24.86 -7.33 -36.71
CA PRO A 311 -23.96 -8.34 -37.24
C PRO A 311 -22.59 -8.33 -36.54
N GLU A 312 -22.12 -9.52 -36.13
CA GLU A 312 -20.85 -9.65 -35.43
C GLU A 312 -19.66 -9.29 -36.34
N PRO A 313 -18.66 -8.57 -35.80
CA PRO A 313 -17.38 -8.37 -36.49
C PRO A 313 -16.72 -9.69 -36.92
N GLY A 314 -16.04 -9.67 -38.07
CA GLY A 314 -15.38 -10.86 -38.63
C GLY A 314 -14.18 -11.37 -37.81
N ASP A 315 -13.67 -10.57 -36.87
CA ASP A 315 -12.60 -10.93 -35.93
C ASP A 315 -13.14 -11.48 -34.60
N CYS A 316 -14.45 -11.70 -34.49
CA CYS A 316 -15.02 -12.30 -33.29
C CYS A 316 -14.54 -13.75 -33.12
N PRO A 317 -14.15 -14.14 -31.89
CA PRO A 317 -13.77 -15.51 -31.60
C PRO A 317 -14.95 -16.44 -31.89
N ARG A 318 -14.68 -17.58 -32.50
CA ARG A 318 -15.74 -18.56 -32.73
C ARG A 318 -16.07 -19.24 -31.43
N ALA A 319 -17.37 -19.39 -31.19
CA ALA A 319 -17.87 -20.27 -30.15
C ALA A 319 -17.33 -21.67 -30.40
N ALA A 320 -16.56 -22.22 -29.46
CA ALA A 320 -16.08 -23.58 -29.61
C ALA A 320 -17.23 -24.54 -29.31
N ALA A 321 -17.40 -25.55 -30.14
CA ALA A 321 -18.28 -26.65 -29.79
C ALA A 321 -17.67 -27.39 -28.57
N ALA A 322 -18.08 -26.98 -27.37
CA ALA A 322 -17.68 -27.47 -26.06
C ALA A 322 -16.28 -27.03 -25.55
N GLY A 323 -16.25 -25.87 -24.87
CA GLY A 323 -15.50 -25.74 -23.61
C GLY A 323 -14.21 -24.92 -23.61
N GLY A 324 -13.82 -24.27 -24.70
CA GLY A 324 -12.68 -23.34 -24.69
C GLY A 324 -12.61 -22.50 -25.96
N ILE A 325 -12.49 -21.18 -25.80
CA ILE A 325 -12.34 -20.25 -26.94
C ILE A 325 -10.90 -20.33 -27.46
N GLU A 326 -10.73 -20.68 -28.74
CA GLU A 326 -9.48 -20.48 -29.49
C GLU A 326 -9.30 -19.03 -29.95
#